data_AF-I8WBD6-F1
#
_entry.id   AF-I8WBD6-F1
#
_cell.length_a   1.000
_cell.length_b   1.000
_cell.length_c   1.000
_cell.angle_alpha   90.00
_cell.angle_beta   90.00
_cell.angle_gamma   90.00
#
_symmetry.space_group_name_H-M   'P 1'
#
loop_
_entity.id
_entity.type
_entity.pdbx_description
1 polymer ?
#
loop_
_entity_poly.entity_id
_entity_poly.type
_entity_poly.pdbx_seq_one_letter_code
_entity_poly.pdbx_strand_id
1 'polypeptide(L)'
;MVIPCQYEDALFFSDGIAIVCQEGKYGAINKIGEMIIPFQYDYSLKTLDCLVILNQNGGYELVDSQRSAGVFSFNNSGIASFSEGLAKIFSDGNYGFIDTKGNRVIACQYADAGTFADGLAIVKQNGKCELIDKKGDLVLSSQYDFPYLNYSEGLIHIIQEGKYGFMNTKGNVVISCQYDNAFIFSEGFAVVCQNGKYGFVNTKGDLVISCQYDNALSFTDGLARVCMDGKYGFINTKGRLIIPYQYDAVGMFSNDLAVVVQNGKYGFINTQGENVIPCKYELATDFSEGLAVVKLNGKYGYVDEEGNDTFLKANSDELEYSAIDNAITNLSSERYDLVSCNGKYGIYDKDKTQILPLYYDMIWNTIEDGNNDFFIVELDGKKGVVLKMGTTLIPIEFDNIDYSDGIYHGFFEVEQNGKLGLFDKNGNNIVPCQYDNVQLNQTGYPFGIFVVRQDDKYGCVVNGEERIPCNYYSVIVTEDYIITSLEGELNPRRAMDISNKHQVYDNGYRISDDGNYINDEITKNMDNEYLSSDGNREDDNLTNRLLQKEKEIRSAIDELARLEESPSLSANEILKIQLLKQTIVRNYDEALNIAKQSGDKDLAREYERRRDKTVRALQMMKR
;
A
#
# COMPACT_ATOMS: atom_id res chain seq x y z
N MET A 1 -2.88 18.41 -2.95
CA MET A 1 -2.78 16.92 -2.97
C MET A 1 -3.09 16.53 -4.39
N VAL A 2 -2.17 15.93 -5.15
CA VAL A 2 -2.26 16.00 -6.62
C VAL A 2 -2.03 14.65 -7.28
N ILE A 3 -2.93 14.28 -8.18
CA ILE A 3 -2.79 13.10 -9.04
C ILE A 3 -2.75 13.61 -10.49
N PRO A 4 -1.60 13.53 -11.18
CA PRO A 4 -1.42 14.16 -12.49
C PRO A 4 -2.33 13.54 -13.56
N CYS A 5 -2.65 14.32 -14.59
CA CYS A 5 -3.35 13.85 -15.80
C CYS A 5 -2.51 12.86 -16.63
N GLN A 6 -2.39 11.60 -16.19
CA GLN A 6 -1.59 10.57 -16.85
C GLN A 6 -2.40 9.34 -17.29
N TYR A 7 -3.61 9.18 -16.79
CA TYR A 7 -4.43 7.99 -16.99
C TYR A 7 -5.23 8.04 -18.29
N GLU A 8 -5.55 6.85 -18.81
CA GLU A 8 -6.39 6.68 -19.99
C GLU A 8 -7.87 6.90 -19.66
N ASP A 9 -8.27 6.60 -18.43
CA ASP A 9 -9.59 6.84 -17.86
C ASP A 9 -9.49 7.00 -16.33
N ALA A 10 -10.47 7.67 -15.73
CA ALA A 10 -10.56 7.88 -14.28
C ALA A 10 -12.02 8.03 -13.83
N LEU A 11 -12.36 7.44 -12.67
CA LEU A 11 -13.66 7.60 -12.03
C LEU A 11 -13.59 8.58 -10.85
N PHE A 12 -14.74 8.97 -10.31
CA PHE A 12 -14.80 9.84 -9.13
C PHE A 12 -14.00 9.27 -7.96
N PHE A 13 -13.40 10.18 -7.20
CA PHE A 13 -12.77 9.86 -5.94
C PHE A 13 -13.84 9.64 -4.87
N SER A 14 -13.83 8.50 -4.18
CA SER A 14 -14.82 8.16 -3.17
C SER A 14 -14.28 7.07 -2.25
N ASP A 15 -14.65 7.13 -0.97
CA ASP A 15 -14.21 6.21 0.07
C ASP A 15 -12.68 6.16 0.20
N GLY A 16 -11.99 7.28 -0.03
CA GLY A 16 -10.52 7.34 0.01
C GLY A 16 -9.82 6.69 -1.19
N ILE A 17 -10.55 6.28 -2.23
CA ILE A 17 -10.02 5.56 -3.40
C ILE A 17 -10.51 6.17 -4.71
N ALA A 18 -9.63 6.20 -5.70
CA ALA A 18 -9.91 6.54 -7.09
C ALA A 18 -9.67 5.33 -7.99
N ILE A 19 -10.59 5.04 -8.89
CA ILE A 19 -10.41 4.01 -9.92
C ILE A 19 -9.82 4.67 -11.16
N VAL A 20 -8.74 4.11 -11.69
CA VAL A 20 -8.01 4.67 -12.83
C VAL A 20 -7.61 3.58 -13.81
N CYS A 21 -7.49 3.94 -15.08
CA CYS A 21 -7.06 3.05 -16.16
C CYS A 21 -5.66 3.43 -16.66
N GLN A 22 -4.77 2.44 -16.72
CA GLN A 22 -3.43 2.56 -17.26
C GLN A 22 -3.12 1.32 -18.11
N GLU A 23 -2.64 1.53 -19.33
CA GLU A 23 -2.30 0.45 -20.28
C GLU A 23 -3.49 -0.50 -20.54
N GLY A 24 -4.71 0.05 -20.64
CA GLY A 24 -5.94 -0.72 -20.84
C GLY A 24 -6.40 -1.55 -19.65
N LYS A 25 -5.76 -1.44 -18.48
CA LYS A 25 -6.15 -2.13 -17.24
C LYS A 25 -6.57 -1.14 -16.17
N TYR A 26 -7.63 -1.47 -15.44
CA TYR A 26 -8.10 -0.73 -14.29
C TYR A 26 -7.37 -1.17 -13.02
N GLY A 27 -7.05 -0.20 -12.19
CA GLY A 27 -6.56 -0.35 -10.82
C GLY A 27 -7.22 0.70 -9.92
N ALA A 28 -6.79 0.77 -8.67
CA ALA A 28 -7.28 1.77 -7.74
C ALA A 28 -6.14 2.42 -6.99
N ILE A 29 -6.23 3.74 -6.79
CA ILE A 29 -5.23 4.59 -6.16
C ILE A 29 -5.84 5.35 -4.99
N ASN A 30 -5.05 5.77 -4.01
CA ASN A 30 -5.51 6.65 -2.94
C ASN A 30 -5.41 8.13 -3.34
N LYS A 31 -5.73 9.03 -2.41
CA LYS A 31 -5.75 10.50 -2.61
C LYS A 31 -4.40 11.13 -2.95
N ILE A 32 -3.30 10.42 -2.74
CA ILE A 32 -1.93 10.83 -3.08
C ILE A 32 -1.39 10.08 -4.31
N GLY A 33 -2.22 9.27 -4.96
CA GLY A 33 -1.86 8.54 -6.18
C GLY A 33 -1.17 7.19 -5.95
N GLU A 34 -1.08 6.72 -4.71
CA GLU A 34 -0.50 5.40 -4.40
C GLU A 34 -1.46 4.29 -4.80
N MET A 35 -0.94 3.26 -5.46
CA MET A 35 -1.71 2.10 -5.90
C MET A 35 -2.18 1.26 -4.70
N ILE A 36 -3.49 1.20 -4.50
CA ILE A 36 -4.15 0.30 -3.53
C ILE A 36 -4.49 -1.04 -4.21
N ILE A 37 -4.98 -0.98 -5.46
CA ILE A 37 -5.39 -2.15 -6.25
C ILE A 37 -4.58 -2.17 -7.55
N PRO A 38 -3.91 -3.30 -7.87
CA PRO A 38 -3.06 -3.40 -9.05
C PRO A 38 -3.85 -3.25 -10.36
N PHE A 39 -3.19 -2.70 -11.37
CA PHE A 39 -3.72 -2.48 -12.72
C PHE A 39 -3.79 -3.80 -13.51
N GLN A 40 -4.80 -4.62 -13.24
CA GLN A 40 -4.95 -5.92 -13.90
C GLN A 40 -6.39 -6.25 -14.36
N TYR A 41 -7.34 -5.33 -14.15
CA TYR A 41 -8.77 -5.59 -14.38
C TYR A 41 -9.27 -5.00 -15.70
N ASP A 42 -10.04 -5.76 -16.48
CA ASP A 42 -10.44 -5.38 -17.84
C ASP A 42 -11.63 -4.41 -17.91
N TYR A 43 -12.57 -4.45 -16.95
CA TYR A 43 -13.61 -3.43 -16.75
C TYR A 43 -14.43 -3.77 -15.49
N SER A 44 -15.01 -2.75 -14.83
CA SER A 44 -15.96 -2.81 -13.71
C SER A 44 -15.37 -2.82 -12.29
N LEU A 45 -14.65 -1.76 -11.93
CA LEU A 45 -14.53 -1.35 -10.52
C LEU A 45 -15.64 -0.33 -10.23
N LYS A 46 -16.36 -0.50 -9.12
CA LYS A 46 -17.25 0.51 -8.53
C LYS A 46 -16.98 0.55 -7.03
N THR A 47 -17.01 1.74 -6.47
CA THR A 47 -17.02 1.99 -5.03
C THR A 47 -18.46 1.98 -4.54
N LEU A 48 -18.69 1.31 -3.41
CA LEU A 48 -19.93 1.33 -2.65
C LEU A 48 -19.53 1.42 -1.18
N ASP A 49 -19.55 2.62 -0.61
CA ASP A 49 -19.29 2.93 0.81
C ASP A 49 -18.35 1.92 1.50
N CYS A 50 -17.05 2.04 1.22
CA CYS A 50 -15.92 1.22 1.71
C CYS A 50 -15.70 -0.14 1.02
N LEU A 51 -16.43 -0.47 -0.05
CA LEU A 51 -16.30 -1.73 -0.77
C LEU A 51 -15.97 -1.53 -2.25
N VAL A 52 -14.99 -2.28 -2.75
CA VAL A 52 -14.64 -2.36 -4.17
C VAL A 52 -15.25 -3.62 -4.77
N ILE A 53 -16.03 -3.46 -5.84
CA ILE A 53 -16.51 -4.59 -6.63
C ILE A 53 -15.43 -5.01 -7.62
N LEU A 54 -14.85 -6.21 -7.47
CA LEU A 54 -13.93 -6.82 -8.43
C LEU A 54 -14.69 -7.80 -9.33
N ASN A 55 -14.45 -7.76 -10.65
CA ASN A 55 -14.90 -8.80 -11.57
C ASN A 55 -13.75 -9.75 -11.85
N GLN A 56 -13.88 -11.01 -11.41
CA GLN A 56 -12.96 -12.09 -11.76
C GLN A 56 -13.76 -13.27 -12.32
N ASN A 57 -13.36 -13.77 -13.50
CA ASN A 57 -13.91 -14.99 -14.10
C ASN A 57 -15.45 -15.02 -14.27
N GLY A 58 -16.09 -13.85 -14.42
CA GLY A 58 -17.54 -13.73 -14.60
C GLY A 58 -18.36 -13.67 -13.29
N GLY A 59 -17.69 -13.56 -12.13
CA GLY A 59 -18.29 -13.31 -10.82
C GLY A 59 -17.84 -11.98 -10.22
N TYR A 60 -18.64 -11.44 -9.29
CA TYR A 60 -18.30 -10.21 -8.56
C TYR A 60 -17.86 -10.54 -7.13
N GLU A 61 -16.82 -9.85 -6.67
CA GLU A 61 -16.30 -9.92 -5.29
C GLU A 61 -16.36 -8.54 -4.64
N LEU A 62 -16.88 -8.47 -3.41
CA LEU A 62 -16.85 -7.26 -2.57
C LEU A 62 -15.63 -7.31 -1.65
N VAL A 63 -14.71 -6.36 -1.81
CA VAL A 63 -13.49 -6.24 -1.01
C VAL A 63 -13.53 -4.96 -0.19
N ASP A 64 -13.27 -5.08 1.12
CA ASP A 64 -13.08 -3.93 2.01
C ASP A 64 -11.86 -3.10 1.58
N SER A 65 -12.01 -1.77 1.58
CA SER A 65 -10.98 -0.73 1.37
C SER A 65 -9.64 -0.99 2.07
N GLN A 66 -9.60 -1.79 3.15
CA GLN A 66 -8.40 -2.15 3.92
C GLN A 66 -7.85 -3.58 3.66
N ARG A 67 -8.35 -4.30 2.65
CA ARG A 67 -7.96 -5.71 2.33
C ARG A 67 -8.16 -6.71 3.47
N SER A 68 -9.10 -6.48 4.39
CA SER A 68 -9.29 -7.32 5.57
C SER A 68 -9.83 -8.74 5.29
N ALA A 69 -10.71 -8.89 4.29
CA ALA A 69 -11.27 -10.17 3.83
C ALA A 69 -12.17 -9.96 2.60
N GLY A 70 -12.28 -10.96 1.72
CA GLY A 70 -13.36 -11.03 0.74
C GLY A 70 -14.69 -11.23 1.48
N VAL A 71 -15.61 -10.26 1.37
CA VAL A 71 -16.84 -10.25 2.18
C VAL A 71 -17.96 -11.05 1.51
N PHE A 72 -18.00 -11.11 0.17
CA PHE A 72 -19.08 -11.77 -0.56
C PHE A 72 -18.71 -12.08 -2.02
N SER A 73 -19.06 -13.27 -2.51
CA SER A 73 -19.02 -13.63 -3.93
C SER A 73 -20.43 -13.80 -4.46
N PHE A 74 -20.79 -13.14 -5.56
CA PHE A 74 -22.11 -13.29 -6.17
C PHE A 74 -22.05 -13.47 -7.69
N ASN A 75 -22.86 -14.41 -8.15
CA ASN A 75 -23.06 -14.71 -9.56
C ASN A 75 -24.20 -13.83 -10.09
N ASN A 76 -23.94 -12.53 -10.18
CA ASN A 76 -24.69 -11.52 -10.92
C ASN A 76 -26.22 -11.37 -10.65
N SER A 77 -26.60 -10.28 -9.99
CA SER A 77 -27.62 -9.32 -10.49
C SER A 77 -27.72 -8.09 -9.56
N GLY A 78 -27.08 -7.00 -9.98
CA GLY A 78 -27.31 -5.62 -9.52
C GLY A 78 -27.48 -5.39 -8.02
N ILE A 79 -26.38 -5.35 -7.26
CA ILE A 79 -26.38 -4.65 -5.96
C ILE A 79 -26.34 -3.16 -6.26
N ALA A 80 -27.31 -2.40 -5.75
CA ALA A 80 -27.29 -0.93 -5.77
C ALA A 80 -26.60 -0.39 -4.51
N SER A 81 -26.27 0.91 -4.52
CA SER A 81 -25.63 1.56 -3.38
C SER A 81 -26.41 1.38 -2.08
N PHE A 82 -25.69 1.27 -0.97
CA PHE A 82 -26.28 1.29 0.35
C PHE A 82 -26.92 2.66 0.59
N SER A 83 -28.10 2.66 1.21
CA SER A 83 -28.76 3.85 1.71
C SER A 83 -29.28 3.54 3.09
N GLU A 84 -28.87 4.34 4.07
CA GLU A 84 -29.19 4.16 5.48
C GLU A 84 -28.95 2.75 6.04
N GLY A 85 -27.88 2.09 5.56
CA GLY A 85 -27.43 0.76 5.98
C GLY A 85 -28.08 -0.42 5.24
N LEU A 86 -28.92 -0.18 4.23
CA LEU A 86 -29.53 -1.22 3.40
C LEU A 86 -29.26 -1.01 1.91
N ALA A 87 -28.96 -2.08 1.18
CA ALA A 87 -28.83 -2.08 -0.28
C ALA A 87 -29.91 -2.94 -0.92
N LYS A 88 -30.50 -2.48 -2.03
CA LYS A 88 -31.40 -3.33 -2.81
C LYS A 88 -30.62 -4.37 -3.60
N ILE A 89 -31.17 -5.58 -3.63
CA ILE A 89 -30.64 -6.71 -4.38
C ILE A 89 -31.72 -7.26 -5.29
N PHE A 90 -31.33 -7.81 -6.44
CA PHE A 90 -32.21 -8.54 -7.33
C PHE A 90 -31.87 -10.03 -7.28
N SER A 91 -32.86 -10.89 -7.06
CA SER A 91 -32.70 -12.35 -7.02
C SER A 91 -33.99 -12.98 -7.47
N ASP A 92 -33.90 -14.03 -8.30
CA ASP A 92 -35.07 -14.83 -8.72
C ASP A 92 -36.21 -13.98 -9.32
N GLY A 93 -35.86 -12.94 -10.07
CA GLY A 93 -36.81 -12.06 -10.72
C GLY A 93 -37.43 -10.98 -9.83
N ASN A 94 -37.01 -10.86 -8.56
CA ASN A 94 -37.59 -9.93 -7.59
C ASN A 94 -36.53 -9.14 -6.81
N TYR A 95 -36.92 -7.96 -6.34
CA TYR A 95 -36.13 -7.11 -5.47
C TYR A 95 -36.35 -7.41 -3.99
N GLY A 96 -35.27 -7.33 -3.23
CA GLY A 96 -35.21 -7.41 -1.76
C GLY A 96 -34.09 -6.52 -1.23
N PHE A 97 -33.73 -6.64 0.04
CA PHE A 97 -32.73 -5.79 0.69
C PHE A 97 -31.76 -6.56 1.57
N ILE A 98 -30.49 -6.15 1.55
CA ILE A 98 -29.41 -6.67 2.40
C ILE A 98 -28.84 -5.56 3.29
N ASP A 99 -28.25 -5.95 4.43
CA ASP A 99 -27.45 -5.06 5.28
C ASP A 99 -25.99 -4.96 4.79
N THR A 100 -25.22 -4.08 5.42
CA THR A 100 -23.79 -3.86 5.11
C THR A 100 -22.88 -5.06 5.37
N LYS A 101 -23.39 -6.11 6.03
CA LYS A 101 -22.69 -7.38 6.25
C LYS A 101 -23.10 -8.44 5.23
N GLY A 102 -23.94 -8.09 4.25
CA GLY A 102 -24.46 -9.02 3.25
C GLY A 102 -25.62 -9.88 3.74
N ASN A 103 -26.14 -9.66 4.95
CA ASN A 103 -27.29 -10.42 5.44
C ASN A 103 -28.55 -9.91 4.77
N ARG A 104 -29.40 -10.82 4.30
CA ARG A 104 -30.71 -10.48 3.75
C ARG A 104 -31.64 -10.02 4.88
N VAL A 105 -32.00 -8.74 4.85
CA VAL A 105 -32.94 -8.12 5.81
C VAL A 105 -34.37 -8.24 5.31
N ILE A 106 -34.60 -8.08 4.00
CA ILE A 106 -35.91 -8.20 3.38
C ILE A 106 -35.82 -9.17 2.20
N ALA A 107 -36.71 -10.15 2.17
CA ALA A 107 -36.76 -11.18 1.13
C ALA A 107 -36.97 -10.57 -0.27
N CYS A 108 -36.43 -11.21 -1.31
CA CYS A 108 -36.68 -10.80 -2.69
C CYS A 108 -38.12 -11.19 -3.08
N GLN A 109 -39.04 -10.24 -2.97
CA GLN A 109 -40.48 -10.48 -3.19
C GLN A 109 -41.18 -9.33 -3.94
N TYR A 110 -40.47 -8.24 -4.21
CA TYR A 110 -41.01 -7.06 -4.87
C TYR A 110 -40.67 -7.06 -6.36
N ALA A 111 -41.63 -6.67 -7.20
CA ALA A 111 -41.40 -6.53 -8.63
C ALA A 111 -40.46 -5.35 -8.95
N ASP A 112 -40.44 -4.32 -8.10
CA ASP A 112 -39.52 -3.19 -8.17
C ASP A 112 -39.30 -2.58 -6.77
N ALA A 113 -38.17 -1.89 -6.57
CA ALA A 113 -37.83 -1.27 -5.30
C ALA A 113 -36.95 -0.01 -5.45
N GLY A 114 -37.31 1.01 -4.69
CA GLY A 114 -36.49 2.19 -4.41
C GLY A 114 -35.41 1.93 -3.38
N THR A 115 -34.64 2.97 -3.05
CA THR A 115 -33.72 2.97 -1.91
C THR A 115 -34.44 3.43 -0.65
N PHE A 116 -33.87 3.12 0.53
CA PHE A 116 -34.36 3.65 1.79
C PHE A 116 -34.00 5.12 1.93
N ALA A 117 -34.95 5.93 2.36
CA ALA A 117 -34.78 7.33 2.75
C ALA A 117 -35.75 7.65 3.90
N ASP A 118 -35.32 8.42 4.89
CA ASP A 118 -36.09 8.75 6.09
C ASP A 118 -36.74 7.50 6.75
N GLY A 119 -36.03 6.36 6.74
CA GLY A 119 -36.51 5.09 7.31
C GLY A 119 -37.52 4.30 6.48
N LEU A 120 -37.88 4.76 5.27
CA LEU A 120 -38.91 4.17 4.42
C LEU A 120 -38.38 3.86 3.02
N ALA A 121 -38.95 2.85 2.37
CA ALA A 121 -38.69 2.57 0.96
C ALA A 121 -39.99 2.37 0.20
N ILE A 122 -39.98 2.79 -1.06
CA ILE A 122 -41.08 2.54 -1.99
C ILE A 122 -40.82 1.22 -2.71
N VAL A 123 -41.78 0.29 -2.65
CA VAL A 123 -41.71 -1.01 -3.31
C VAL A 123 -42.94 -1.23 -4.18
N LYS A 124 -42.78 -2.02 -5.24
CA LYS A 124 -43.87 -2.40 -6.12
C LYS A 124 -44.20 -3.88 -5.94
N GLN A 125 -45.42 -4.19 -5.52
CA GLN A 125 -45.91 -5.56 -5.41
C GLN A 125 -47.31 -5.68 -6.00
N ASN A 126 -47.56 -6.74 -6.76
CA ASN A 126 -48.87 -7.00 -7.37
C ASN A 126 -49.46 -5.81 -8.17
N GLY A 127 -48.59 -5.04 -8.83
CA GLY A 127 -48.98 -3.87 -9.61
C GLY A 127 -49.30 -2.62 -8.80
N LYS A 128 -49.18 -2.65 -7.46
CA LYS A 128 -49.38 -1.48 -6.59
C LYS A 128 -48.06 -1.00 -6.00
N CYS A 129 -47.99 0.29 -5.73
CA CYS A 129 -46.87 0.87 -5.02
C CYS A 129 -47.18 0.96 -3.52
N GLU A 130 -46.24 0.51 -2.71
CA GLU A 130 -46.35 0.41 -1.26
C GLU A 130 -45.14 1.05 -0.60
N LEU A 131 -45.35 1.57 0.61
CA LEU A 131 -44.30 2.06 1.48
C LEU A 131 -44.04 1.01 2.56
N ILE A 132 -42.77 0.67 2.75
CA ILE A 132 -42.33 -0.26 3.78
C ILE A 132 -41.31 0.42 4.70
N ASP A 133 -41.22 -0.04 5.94
CA ASP A 133 -40.14 0.33 6.85
C ASP A 133 -38.90 -0.56 6.64
N LYS A 134 -37.82 -0.30 7.40
CA LYS A 134 -36.55 -1.06 7.32
C LYS A 134 -36.66 -2.54 7.70
N LYS A 135 -37.75 -2.97 8.33
CA LYS A 135 -38.03 -4.38 8.62
C LYS A 135 -38.84 -5.04 7.50
N GLY A 136 -39.33 -4.25 6.54
CA GLY A 136 -40.23 -4.70 5.49
C GLY A 136 -41.70 -4.65 5.88
N ASP A 137 -42.04 -4.05 7.03
CA ASP A 137 -43.42 -3.93 7.47
C ASP A 137 -44.14 -2.86 6.63
N LEU A 138 -45.36 -3.18 6.16
CA LEU A 138 -46.18 -2.27 5.36
C LEU A 138 -46.59 -1.05 6.18
N VAL A 139 -46.23 0.13 5.68
CA VAL A 139 -46.60 1.43 6.27
C VAL A 139 -47.80 2.03 5.54
N LEU A 140 -47.82 1.98 4.21
CA LEU A 140 -48.92 2.52 3.39
C LEU A 140 -49.03 1.74 2.07
N SER A 141 -50.25 1.40 1.66
CA SER A 141 -50.54 0.91 0.31
C SER A 141 -51.27 2.03 -0.46
N SER A 142 -50.67 2.49 -1.56
CA SER A 142 -51.18 3.66 -2.30
C SER A 142 -52.13 3.23 -3.42
N GLN A 143 -53.12 4.09 -3.71
CA GLN A 143 -53.99 3.98 -4.89
C GLN A 143 -53.45 4.78 -6.10
N TYR A 144 -52.43 5.59 -5.89
CA TYR A 144 -51.82 6.42 -6.93
C TYR A 144 -50.59 5.72 -7.53
N ASP A 145 -50.33 6.00 -8.80
CA ASP A 145 -49.09 5.59 -9.44
C ASP A 145 -47.94 6.49 -8.99
N PHE A 146 -46.80 5.87 -8.69
CA PHE A 146 -45.56 6.57 -8.37
C PHE A 146 -44.65 6.57 -9.61
N PRO A 147 -44.32 7.75 -10.18
CA PRO A 147 -43.44 7.84 -11.34
C PRO A 147 -42.01 7.42 -11.02
N TYR A 148 -41.60 7.65 -9.78
CA TYR A 148 -40.27 7.34 -9.26
C TYR A 148 -40.42 6.68 -7.91
N LEU A 149 -39.56 5.71 -7.60
CA LEU A 149 -39.56 4.99 -6.32
C LEU A 149 -38.70 5.70 -5.26
N ASN A 150 -38.70 7.04 -5.29
CA ASN A 150 -37.92 7.87 -4.38
C ASN A 150 -38.84 8.58 -3.41
N TYR A 151 -38.38 8.73 -2.16
CA TYR A 151 -39.08 9.41 -1.09
C TYR A 151 -38.12 10.44 -0.47
N SER A 152 -38.60 11.64 -0.20
CA SER A 152 -37.78 12.70 0.39
C SER A 152 -38.65 13.68 1.15
N GLU A 153 -38.18 14.08 2.34
CA GLU A 153 -38.79 15.14 3.16
C GLU A 153 -40.28 14.92 3.49
N GLY A 154 -40.67 13.67 3.71
CA GLY A 154 -42.05 13.36 4.09
C GLY A 154 -43.07 13.36 2.94
N LEU A 155 -42.64 13.59 1.70
CA LEU A 155 -43.51 13.67 0.52
C LEU A 155 -43.10 12.69 -0.58
N ILE A 156 -44.11 12.13 -1.25
CA ILE A 156 -43.99 11.14 -2.32
C ILE A 156 -44.61 11.71 -3.58
N HIS A 157 -43.94 11.54 -4.72
CA HIS A 157 -44.50 11.86 -6.03
C HIS A 157 -45.68 10.98 -6.37
N ILE A 158 -46.75 11.61 -6.81
CA ILE A 158 -47.91 10.92 -7.36
C ILE A 158 -48.23 11.47 -8.74
N ILE A 159 -48.70 10.56 -9.60
CA ILE A 159 -49.33 10.93 -10.86
C ILE A 159 -50.81 10.58 -10.79
N GLN A 160 -51.63 11.53 -11.23
CA GLN A 160 -53.04 11.33 -11.51
C GLN A 160 -53.37 12.03 -12.84
N GLU A 161 -54.02 11.32 -13.77
CA GLU A 161 -54.44 11.87 -15.07
C GLU A 161 -53.29 12.52 -15.86
N GLY A 162 -52.07 11.97 -15.74
CA GLY A 162 -50.88 12.48 -16.41
C GLY A 162 -50.28 13.76 -15.82
N LYS A 163 -50.75 14.19 -14.65
CA LYS A 163 -50.21 15.36 -13.92
C LYS A 163 -49.55 14.94 -12.61
N TYR A 164 -48.50 15.68 -12.24
CA TYR A 164 -47.70 15.44 -11.05
C TYR A 164 -48.24 16.22 -9.85
N GLY A 165 -48.25 15.55 -8.70
CA GLY A 165 -48.57 16.09 -7.38
C GLY A 165 -47.76 15.39 -6.30
N PHE A 166 -48.07 15.69 -5.04
CA PHE A 166 -47.34 15.15 -3.89
C PHE A 166 -48.28 14.73 -2.77
N MET A 167 -48.02 13.55 -2.21
CA MET A 167 -48.74 13.03 -1.05
C MET A 167 -47.79 12.83 0.13
N ASN A 168 -48.32 12.87 1.35
CA ASN A 168 -47.56 12.47 2.52
C ASN A 168 -47.67 10.96 2.81
N THR A 169 -46.85 10.49 3.74
CA THR A 169 -46.81 9.07 4.18
C THR A 169 -48.09 8.58 4.86
N LYS A 170 -49.06 9.47 5.14
CA LYS A 170 -50.39 9.11 5.68
C LYS A 170 -51.43 8.89 4.60
N GLY A 171 -51.09 9.04 3.32
CA GLY A 171 -52.04 8.90 2.22
C GLY A 171 -52.67 10.21 1.74
N ASN A 172 -52.39 11.34 2.39
CA ASN A 172 -53.06 12.60 2.06
C ASN A 172 -52.31 13.33 0.93
N VAL A 173 -53.03 13.72 -0.11
CA VAL A 173 -52.51 14.62 -1.16
C VAL A 173 -52.29 16.00 -0.55
N VAL A 174 -51.03 16.43 -0.48
CA VAL A 174 -50.62 17.74 0.04
C VAL A 174 -50.57 18.77 -1.08
N ILE A 175 -50.10 18.35 -2.26
CA ILE A 175 -50.01 19.20 -3.46
C ILE A 175 -50.77 18.49 -4.57
N SER A 176 -51.81 19.13 -5.09
CA SER A 176 -52.68 18.56 -6.13
C SER A 176 -51.91 18.23 -7.40
N CYS A 177 -52.31 17.15 -8.09
CA CYS A 177 -51.77 16.75 -9.38
C CYS A 177 -52.14 17.77 -10.47
N GLN A 178 -51.28 18.78 -10.67
CA GLN A 178 -51.54 19.88 -11.61
C GLN A 178 -50.33 20.23 -12.50
N TYR A 179 -49.14 19.72 -12.16
CA TYR A 179 -47.91 20.03 -12.86
C TYR A 179 -47.66 19.05 -14.01
N ASP A 180 -47.01 19.53 -15.07
CA ASP A 180 -46.61 18.71 -16.21
C ASP A 180 -45.46 17.75 -15.85
N ASN A 181 -44.62 18.17 -14.91
CA ASN A 181 -43.54 17.37 -14.35
C ASN A 181 -43.20 17.90 -12.94
N ALA A 182 -42.60 17.07 -12.09
CA ALA A 182 -42.08 17.49 -10.79
C ALA A 182 -40.87 16.66 -10.37
N PHE A 183 -39.88 17.30 -9.73
CA PHE A 183 -38.73 16.64 -9.13
C PHE A 183 -38.96 16.43 -7.63
N ILE A 184 -38.16 15.56 -7.01
CA ILE A 184 -38.28 15.26 -5.58
C ILE A 184 -37.98 16.50 -4.75
N PHE A 185 -38.50 16.51 -3.53
CA PHE A 185 -38.17 17.55 -2.57
C PHE A 185 -36.69 17.51 -2.19
N SER A 186 -36.13 18.70 -2.00
CA SER A 186 -34.78 18.92 -1.48
C SER A 186 -34.72 20.33 -0.89
N GLU A 187 -34.24 20.42 0.34
CA GLU A 187 -34.19 21.62 1.18
C GLU A 187 -35.54 22.32 1.38
N GLY A 188 -36.64 21.56 1.40
CA GLY A 188 -37.99 22.09 1.55
C GLY A 188 -38.65 22.54 0.26
N PHE A 189 -38.01 22.33 -0.90
CA PHE A 189 -38.52 22.74 -2.21
C PHE A 189 -38.50 21.61 -3.23
N ALA A 190 -39.46 21.61 -4.15
CA ALA A 190 -39.46 20.74 -5.32
C ALA A 190 -39.51 21.57 -6.60
N VAL A 191 -38.75 21.15 -7.60
CA VAL A 191 -38.87 21.72 -8.95
C VAL A 191 -40.17 21.24 -9.58
N VAL A 192 -40.94 22.15 -10.16
CA VAL A 192 -42.19 21.84 -10.87
C VAL A 192 -42.15 22.45 -12.26
N CYS A 193 -42.70 21.72 -13.23
CA CYS A 193 -42.86 22.20 -14.60
C CYS A 193 -44.34 22.49 -14.87
N GLN A 194 -44.59 23.67 -15.44
CA GLN A 194 -45.91 24.08 -15.91
C GLN A 194 -45.77 24.84 -17.23
N ASN A 195 -46.51 24.41 -18.25
CA ASN A 195 -46.49 24.98 -19.60
C ASN A 195 -45.07 25.03 -20.21
N GLY A 196 -44.27 23.99 -19.94
CA GLY A 196 -42.89 23.89 -20.44
C GLY A 196 -41.87 24.79 -19.76
N LYS A 197 -42.23 25.44 -18.65
CA LYS A 197 -41.32 26.26 -17.83
C LYS A 197 -41.21 25.71 -16.42
N TYR A 198 -40.04 25.87 -15.81
CA TYR A 198 -39.70 25.34 -14.50
C TYR A 198 -39.75 26.42 -13.42
N GLY A 199 -40.27 26.04 -12.25
CA GLY A 199 -40.40 26.85 -11.03
C GLY A 199 -40.24 25.98 -9.79
N PHE A 200 -40.54 26.53 -8.61
CA PHE A 200 -40.30 25.84 -7.33
C PHE A 200 -41.48 25.97 -6.38
N VAL A 201 -41.92 24.84 -5.83
CA VAL A 201 -42.98 24.73 -4.84
C VAL A 201 -42.39 24.32 -3.49
N ASN A 202 -42.91 24.82 -2.38
CA ASN A 202 -42.50 24.38 -1.05
C ASN A 202 -43.31 23.15 -0.58
N THR A 203 -42.95 22.57 0.57
CA THR A 203 -43.63 21.40 1.17
C THR A 203 -45.10 21.65 1.55
N LYS A 204 -45.56 22.91 1.59
CA LYS A 204 -46.96 23.29 1.82
C LYS A 204 -47.77 23.40 0.52
N GLY A 205 -47.12 23.34 -0.63
CA GLY A 205 -47.75 23.53 -1.94
C GLY A 205 -47.73 24.96 -2.46
N ASP A 206 -47.07 25.90 -1.77
CA ASP A 206 -46.95 27.28 -2.24
C ASP A 206 -45.92 27.36 -3.37
N LEU A 207 -46.29 27.93 -4.52
CA LEU A 207 -45.35 28.22 -5.61
C LEU A 207 -44.48 29.43 -5.22
N VAL A 208 -43.31 29.17 -4.63
CA VAL A 208 -42.41 30.20 -4.09
C VAL A 208 -41.65 30.92 -5.21
N ILE A 209 -41.34 30.21 -6.29
CA ILE A 209 -40.67 30.75 -7.47
C ILE A 209 -41.48 30.35 -8.69
N SER A 210 -41.95 31.34 -9.44
CA SER A 210 -42.82 31.12 -10.60
C SER A 210 -42.14 30.29 -11.70
N CYS A 211 -42.93 29.50 -12.41
CA CYS A 211 -42.48 28.74 -13.57
C CYS A 211 -42.07 29.67 -14.72
N GLN A 212 -40.77 29.98 -14.82
CA GLN A 212 -40.22 30.92 -15.81
C GLN A 212 -38.94 30.43 -16.47
N TYR A 213 -38.25 29.45 -15.88
CA TYR A 213 -36.97 28.96 -16.36
C TYR A 213 -37.15 27.93 -17.47
N ASP A 214 -36.20 27.88 -18.41
CA ASP A 214 -36.16 26.84 -19.45
C ASP A 214 -35.81 25.47 -18.87
N ASN A 215 -35.04 25.47 -17.78
CA ASN A 215 -34.67 24.29 -17.02
C ASN A 215 -34.33 24.70 -15.57
N ALA A 216 -34.52 23.80 -14.61
CA ALA A 216 -34.13 24.01 -13.23
C ALA A 216 -33.79 22.67 -12.57
N LEU A 217 -32.83 22.68 -11.64
CA LEU A 217 -32.57 21.57 -10.73
C LEU A 217 -32.90 21.92 -9.29
N SER A 218 -33.00 20.89 -8.44
CA SER A 218 -33.28 21.01 -7.01
C SER A 218 -32.27 21.90 -6.28
N PHE A 219 -32.71 22.45 -5.14
CA PHE A 219 -31.83 23.21 -4.25
C PHE A 219 -30.81 22.28 -3.58
N THR A 220 -29.58 22.78 -3.42
CA THR A 220 -28.52 22.15 -2.63
C THR A 220 -27.65 23.27 -2.08
N ASP A 221 -27.38 23.24 -0.78
CA ASP A 221 -26.72 24.28 0.00
C ASP A 221 -27.33 25.67 -0.20
N GLY A 222 -28.67 25.73 -0.30
CA GLY A 222 -29.44 26.96 -0.46
C GLY A 222 -29.41 27.59 -1.86
N LEU A 223 -28.76 26.94 -2.83
CA LEU A 223 -28.67 27.38 -4.23
C LEU A 223 -29.32 26.36 -5.18
N ALA A 224 -30.00 26.86 -6.22
CA ALA A 224 -30.52 26.04 -7.30
C ALA A 224 -29.99 26.52 -8.65
N ARG A 225 -29.53 25.56 -9.47
CA ARG A 225 -29.17 25.77 -10.87
C ARG A 225 -30.43 26.04 -11.68
N VAL A 226 -30.42 27.11 -12.46
CA VAL A 226 -31.52 27.46 -13.38
C VAL A 226 -30.97 27.88 -14.75
N CYS A 227 -31.70 27.54 -15.80
CA CYS A 227 -31.40 27.91 -17.18
C CYS A 227 -32.38 28.98 -17.66
N MET A 228 -31.83 30.04 -18.25
CA MET A 228 -32.58 31.08 -18.94
C MET A 228 -31.89 31.38 -20.28
N ASP A 229 -32.65 31.35 -21.37
CA ASP A 229 -32.18 31.64 -22.72
C ASP A 229 -30.94 30.81 -23.12
N GLY A 230 -30.92 29.55 -22.67
CA GLY A 230 -29.84 28.60 -22.96
C GLY A 230 -28.57 28.78 -22.12
N LYS A 231 -28.56 29.66 -21.12
CA LYS A 231 -27.44 29.86 -20.19
C LYS A 231 -27.83 29.54 -18.76
N TYR A 232 -26.89 28.94 -18.03
CA TYR A 232 -27.07 28.55 -16.64
C TYR A 232 -26.53 29.60 -15.68
N GLY A 233 -27.24 29.76 -14.57
CA GLY A 233 -26.87 30.53 -13.38
C GLY A 233 -27.44 29.88 -12.13
N PHE A 234 -27.29 30.53 -10.98
CA PHE A 234 -27.78 30.02 -9.70
C PHE A 234 -28.66 31.04 -8.97
N ILE A 235 -29.77 30.57 -8.44
CA ILE A 235 -30.68 31.35 -7.60
C ILE A 235 -30.68 30.83 -6.17
N ASN A 236 -30.96 31.70 -5.20
CA ASN A 236 -31.22 31.26 -3.84
C ASN A 236 -32.69 30.85 -3.62
N THR A 237 -33.01 30.35 -2.43
CA THR A 237 -34.36 29.93 -2.02
C THR A 237 -35.44 31.03 -2.09
N LYS A 238 -35.05 32.30 -2.23
CA LYS A 238 -35.96 33.44 -2.46
C LYS A 238 -36.11 33.80 -3.94
N GLY A 239 -35.54 33.01 -4.84
CA GLY A 239 -35.53 33.26 -6.29
C GLY A 239 -34.60 34.39 -6.74
N ARG A 240 -33.69 34.88 -5.88
CA ARG A 240 -32.73 35.91 -6.26
C ARG A 240 -31.56 35.26 -7.00
N LEU A 241 -31.20 35.81 -8.16
CA LEU A 241 -30.02 35.41 -8.91
C LEU A 241 -28.76 35.76 -8.12
N ILE A 242 -27.98 34.75 -7.77
CA ILE A 242 -26.69 34.85 -7.08
C ILE A 242 -25.57 34.79 -8.11
N ILE A 243 -25.64 33.82 -9.03
CA ILE A 243 -24.63 33.62 -10.08
C ILE A 243 -25.31 33.89 -11.43
N PRO A 244 -24.80 34.84 -12.25
CA PRO A 244 -25.42 35.22 -13.52
C PRO A 244 -25.57 34.09 -14.54
N TYR A 245 -26.53 34.24 -15.47
CA TYR A 245 -26.74 33.33 -16.60
C TYR A 245 -25.62 33.47 -17.65
N GLN A 246 -24.46 32.87 -17.40
CA GLN A 246 -23.28 33.04 -18.26
C GLN A 246 -22.62 31.73 -18.70
N TYR A 247 -22.99 30.61 -18.07
CA TYR A 247 -22.37 29.31 -18.32
C TYR A 247 -23.18 28.47 -19.29
N ASP A 248 -22.48 27.68 -20.12
CA ASP A 248 -23.08 26.75 -21.07
C ASP A 248 -23.67 25.52 -20.35
N ALA A 249 -23.02 25.11 -19.27
CA ALA A 249 -23.47 24.11 -18.32
C ALA A 249 -22.85 24.39 -16.95
N VAL A 250 -23.49 23.96 -15.88
CA VAL A 250 -22.93 23.99 -14.53
C VAL A 250 -23.30 22.68 -13.83
N GLY A 251 -22.44 22.21 -12.93
CA GLY A 251 -22.66 21.04 -12.08
C GLY A 251 -23.38 21.38 -10.78
N MET A 252 -23.23 20.52 -9.78
CA MET A 252 -23.73 20.75 -8.42
C MET A 252 -22.61 21.36 -7.57
N PHE A 253 -22.97 22.09 -6.51
CA PHE A 253 -22.00 22.44 -5.49
C PHE A 253 -21.63 21.19 -4.69
N SER A 254 -20.34 20.96 -4.53
CA SER A 254 -19.76 19.93 -3.68
C SER A 254 -18.43 20.47 -3.16
N ASN A 255 -18.23 20.42 -1.84
CA ASN A 255 -17.12 21.11 -1.16
C ASN A 255 -17.01 22.59 -1.57
N ASP A 256 -18.13 23.34 -1.51
CA ASP A 256 -18.24 24.75 -1.87
C ASP A 256 -17.90 25.12 -3.33
N LEU A 257 -17.58 24.14 -4.19
CA LEU A 257 -17.23 24.34 -5.59
C LEU A 257 -18.22 23.66 -6.53
N ALA A 258 -18.52 24.31 -7.66
CA ALA A 258 -19.29 23.72 -8.75
C ALA A 258 -18.50 23.75 -10.05
N VAL A 259 -18.51 22.64 -10.78
CA VAL A 259 -17.94 22.62 -12.13
C VAL A 259 -18.80 23.50 -13.06
N VAL A 260 -18.15 24.24 -13.94
CA VAL A 260 -18.82 25.08 -14.95
C VAL A 260 -18.20 24.88 -16.30
N VAL A 261 -19.03 24.99 -17.34
CA VAL A 261 -18.60 24.99 -18.73
C VAL A 261 -18.78 26.38 -19.29
N GLN A 262 -17.70 26.94 -19.83
CA GLN A 262 -17.71 28.20 -20.53
C GLN A 262 -16.87 28.07 -21.80
N ASN A 263 -17.46 28.39 -22.96
CA ASN A 263 -16.79 28.31 -24.26
C ASN A 263 -16.24 26.91 -24.55
N GLY A 264 -16.95 25.87 -24.11
CA GLY A 264 -16.55 24.47 -24.33
C GLY A 264 -15.38 23.97 -23.47
N LYS A 265 -14.98 24.72 -22.44
CA LYS A 265 -13.96 24.32 -21.46
C LYS A 265 -14.54 24.29 -20.05
N TYR A 266 -14.02 23.37 -19.24
CA TYR A 266 -14.47 23.14 -17.87
C TYR A 266 -13.56 23.87 -16.88
N GLY A 267 -14.17 24.49 -15.87
CA GLY A 267 -13.52 25.13 -14.72
C GLY A 267 -14.40 25.01 -13.48
N PHE A 268 -14.08 25.73 -12.42
CA PHE A 268 -14.79 25.63 -11.15
C PHE A 268 -15.03 27.00 -10.51
N ILE A 269 -16.22 27.18 -9.95
CA ILE A 269 -16.62 28.40 -9.25
C ILE A 269 -17.02 28.10 -7.81
N ASN A 270 -16.85 29.08 -6.93
CA ASN A 270 -17.40 29.03 -5.58
C ASN A 270 -18.89 29.43 -5.54
N THR A 271 -19.51 29.34 -4.36
CA THR A 271 -20.92 29.68 -4.12
C THR A 271 -21.26 31.15 -4.38
N GLN A 272 -20.25 32.03 -4.47
CA GLN A 272 -20.38 33.44 -4.83
C GLN A 272 -20.28 33.67 -6.35
N GLY A 273 -19.93 32.63 -7.13
CA GLY A 273 -19.73 32.71 -8.57
C GLY A 273 -18.35 33.18 -9.01
N GLU A 274 -17.40 33.25 -8.08
CA GLU A 274 -16.01 33.58 -8.38
C GLU A 274 -15.31 32.36 -8.97
N ASN A 275 -14.54 32.55 -10.05
CA ASN A 275 -13.76 31.48 -10.65
C ASN A 275 -12.60 31.12 -9.71
N VAL A 276 -12.67 29.94 -9.09
CA VAL A 276 -11.58 29.38 -8.27
C VAL A 276 -10.57 28.68 -9.18
N ILE A 277 -11.06 27.91 -10.14
CA ILE A 277 -10.22 27.22 -11.13
C ILE A 277 -10.67 27.66 -12.52
N PRO A 278 -9.80 28.29 -13.34
CA PRO A 278 -10.15 28.75 -14.66
C PRO A 278 -10.68 27.64 -15.58
N CYS A 279 -11.57 28.00 -16.52
CA CYS A 279 -12.05 27.09 -17.54
C CYS A 279 -10.93 26.68 -18.52
N LYS A 280 -10.19 25.61 -18.20
CA LYS A 280 -9.05 25.12 -18.99
C LYS A 280 -9.16 23.65 -19.41
N TYR A 281 -9.97 22.86 -18.71
CA TYR A 281 -10.06 21.41 -18.93
C TYR A 281 -10.96 21.07 -20.12
N GLU A 282 -10.66 19.94 -20.77
CA GLU A 282 -11.49 19.33 -21.81
C GLU A 282 -12.74 18.68 -21.23
N LEU A 283 -12.62 18.16 -20.00
CA LEU A 283 -13.70 17.58 -19.22
C LEU A 283 -13.36 17.75 -17.74
N ALA A 284 -14.36 17.99 -16.90
CA ALA A 284 -14.21 17.91 -15.46
C ALA A 284 -15.50 17.36 -14.82
N THR A 285 -15.36 16.69 -13.69
CA THR A 285 -16.48 16.22 -12.88
C THR A 285 -16.74 17.14 -11.69
N ASP A 286 -17.84 16.92 -10.98
CA ASP A 286 -18.05 17.53 -9.66
C ASP A 286 -16.98 17.03 -8.67
N PHE A 287 -16.71 17.82 -7.63
CA PHE A 287 -15.82 17.43 -6.53
C PHE A 287 -16.44 16.32 -5.69
N SER A 288 -15.60 15.43 -5.19
CA SER A 288 -15.95 14.40 -4.21
C SER A 288 -14.73 14.18 -3.31
N GLU A 289 -14.93 14.28 -1.99
CA GLU A 289 -13.85 14.18 -0.99
C GLU A 289 -12.63 15.07 -1.30
N GLY A 290 -12.87 16.31 -1.74
CA GLY A 290 -11.81 17.28 -2.04
C GLY A 290 -11.06 17.08 -3.35
N LEU A 291 -11.48 16.13 -4.20
CA LEU A 291 -10.89 15.90 -5.52
C LEU A 291 -11.95 15.88 -6.63
N ALA A 292 -11.60 16.40 -7.81
CA ALA A 292 -12.41 16.30 -9.02
C ALA A 292 -11.61 15.66 -10.15
N VAL A 293 -12.24 14.78 -10.94
CA VAL A 293 -11.62 14.21 -12.13
C VAL A 293 -11.54 15.29 -13.20
N VAL A 294 -10.38 15.46 -13.81
CA VAL A 294 -10.14 16.41 -14.89
C VAL A 294 -9.45 15.74 -16.06
N LYS A 295 -9.81 16.17 -17.27
CA LYS A 295 -9.16 15.78 -18.51
C LYS A 295 -8.43 16.97 -19.13
N LEU A 296 -7.14 16.78 -19.37
CA LEU A 296 -6.28 17.77 -20.00
C LEU A 296 -5.33 17.07 -20.97
N ASN A 297 -5.19 17.60 -22.18
CA ASN A 297 -4.33 17.03 -23.24
C ASN A 297 -4.66 15.55 -23.54
N GLY A 298 -5.94 15.19 -23.52
CA GLY A 298 -6.39 13.82 -23.78
C GLY A 298 -6.23 12.82 -22.63
N LYS A 299 -5.65 13.21 -21.48
CA LYS A 299 -5.40 12.32 -20.32
C LYS A 299 -6.20 12.74 -19.09
N TYR A 300 -6.53 11.77 -18.24
CA TYR A 300 -7.32 11.96 -17.02
C TYR A 300 -6.42 12.04 -15.79
N GLY A 301 -6.79 12.89 -14.83
CA GLY A 301 -6.15 13.08 -13.53
C GLY A 301 -7.12 13.68 -12.52
N TYR A 302 -6.61 14.16 -11.39
CA TYR A 302 -7.43 14.76 -10.34
C TYR A 302 -6.87 16.13 -9.94
N VAL A 303 -7.78 17.07 -9.70
CA VAL A 303 -7.49 18.41 -9.19
C VAL A 303 -8.08 18.56 -7.79
N ASP A 304 -7.36 19.26 -6.91
CA ASP A 304 -7.89 19.67 -5.61
C ASP A 304 -8.64 21.00 -5.67
N GLU A 305 -9.24 21.41 -4.55
CA GLU A 305 -10.10 22.59 -4.45
C GLU A 305 -9.35 23.90 -4.77
N GLU A 306 -8.04 23.94 -4.56
CA GLU A 306 -7.19 25.07 -4.91
C GLU A 306 -6.80 25.11 -6.39
N GLY A 307 -7.13 24.09 -7.17
CA GLY A 307 -6.81 24.02 -8.59
C GLY A 307 -5.44 23.44 -8.90
N ASN A 308 -4.81 22.74 -7.95
CA ASN A 308 -3.55 22.05 -8.20
C ASN A 308 -3.79 20.78 -9.02
N ASP A 309 -3.48 20.83 -10.31
CA ASP A 309 -3.70 19.76 -11.30
C ASP A 309 -2.40 19.28 -11.97
N THR A 310 -1.26 19.43 -11.27
CA THR A 310 0.10 19.50 -11.82
C THR A 310 0.33 18.67 -13.10
N PHE A 311 0.18 19.37 -14.22
CA PHE A 311 1.25 19.51 -15.21
C PHE A 311 1.72 20.97 -15.20
N LEU A 312 2.90 21.18 -14.60
CA LEU A 312 3.77 22.36 -14.71
C LEU A 312 3.17 23.74 -14.36
N LYS A 313 3.51 24.20 -13.15
CA LYS A 313 4.18 25.50 -13.02
C LYS A 313 5.47 25.35 -12.21
N ALA A 314 6.42 24.60 -12.76
CA ALA A 314 7.77 25.13 -12.74
C ALA A 314 7.71 26.41 -13.57
N ASN A 315 7.46 27.56 -12.92
CA ASN A 315 8.05 28.77 -13.45
C ASN A 315 9.54 28.47 -13.48
N SER A 316 10.08 28.33 -14.69
CA SER A 316 11.48 28.03 -15.01
C SER A 316 12.48 29.04 -14.45
N ASP A 317 12.00 30.03 -13.71
CA ASP A 317 12.75 31.20 -13.27
C ASP A 317 12.86 31.28 -11.74
N GLU A 318 12.20 30.38 -10.99
CA GLU A 318 12.21 30.37 -9.50
C GLU A 318 12.39 28.98 -8.86
N LEU A 319 12.59 27.91 -9.66
CA LEU A 319 13.25 26.73 -9.10
C LEU A 319 14.66 27.19 -8.73
N GLU A 320 14.92 27.33 -7.43
CA GLU A 320 16.28 27.34 -6.90
C GLU A 320 16.89 25.98 -7.29
N TYR A 321 17.41 25.90 -8.52
CA TYR A 321 18.39 24.91 -8.97
C TYR A 321 19.69 25.20 -8.22
N SER A 322 19.66 25.23 -6.89
CA SER A 322 20.81 24.72 -6.18
C SER A 322 20.69 23.22 -6.32
N ALA A 323 21.42 22.64 -7.28
CA ALA A 323 22.01 21.34 -6.97
C ALA A 323 22.51 21.48 -5.53
N ILE A 324 22.01 20.63 -4.62
CA ILE A 324 22.50 20.66 -3.24
C ILE A 324 23.95 20.21 -3.35
N ASP A 325 24.84 21.15 -3.63
CA ASP A 325 26.25 20.98 -3.47
C ASP A 325 26.44 20.92 -1.97
N ASN A 326 26.70 19.72 -1.45
CA ASN A 326 27.45 19.49 -0.21
C ASN A 326 27.50 17.99 0.09
N ALA A 327 28.59 17.34 -0.35
CA ALA A 327 29.47 16.44 0.42
C ALA A 327 28.92 15.32 1.34
N ILE A 328 27.61 15.10 1.44
CA ILE A 328 26.97 14.19 2.43
C ILE A 328 26.19 13.06 1.74
N THR A 329 25.77 13.21 0.49
CA THR A 329 24.91 12.25 -0.20
C THR A 329 25.37 11.96 -1.63
N ASN A 330 25.43 10.69 -2.04
CA ASN A 330 25.75 10.23 -3.42
C ASN A 330 24.63 10.52 -4.45
N LEU A 331 23.82 11.56 -4.22
CA LEU A 331 22.49 11.72 -4.84
C LEU A 331 22.46 12.55 -6.11
N SER A 332 23.49 13.36 -6.39
CA SER A 332 23.69 13.92 -7.72
C SER A 332 24.59 12.97 -8.50
N SER A 333 24.01 12.24 -9.45
CA SER A 333 24.75 11.31 -10.30
C SER A 333 24.99 11.90 -11.69
N GLU A 334 25.60 11.16 -12.62
CA GLU A 334 25.66 11.56 -14.03
C GLU A 334 24.27 11.59 -14.67
N ARG A 335 23.29 10.86 -14.13
CA ARG A 335 21.95 10.71 -14.72
C ARG A 335 20.87 11.56 -14.03
N TYR A 336 21.04 11.84 -12.74
CA TYR A 336 19.98 12.40 -11.91
C TYR A 336 20.43 13.61 -11.09
N ASP A 337 19.49 14.53 -10.89
CA ASP A 337 19.57 15.69 -10.00
C ASP A 337 18.55 15.53 -8.87
N LEU A 338 19.02 15.61 -7.63
CA LEU A 338 18.16 15.77 -6.47
C LEU A 338 17.71 17.23 -6.38
N VAL A 339 16.40 17.43 -6.39
CA VAL A 339 15.78 18.76 -6.29
C VAL A 339 15.03 18.82 -4.97
N SER A 340 15.15 19.95 -4.26
CA SER A 340 14.39 20.22 -3.05
C SER A 340 13.62 21.53 -3.17
N CYS A 341 12.41 21.57 -2.63
CA CYS A 341 11.60 22.78 -2.53
C CYS A 341 10.73 22.68 -1.26
N ASN A 342 10.72 23.73 -0.44
CA ASN A 342 9.91 23.82 0.78
C ASN A 342 10.05 22.60 1.72
N GLY A 343 11.27 22.04 1.82
CA GLY A 343 11.54 20.89 2.68
C GLY A 343 11.08 19.54 2.13
N LYS A 344 10.66 19.48 0.86
CA LYS A 344 10.35 18.24 0.14
C LYS A 344 11.36 17.99 -0.97
N TYR A 345 11.60 16.72 -1.29
CA TYR A 345 12.63 16.26 -2.22
C TYR A 345 12.04 15.43 -3.36
N GLY A 346 12.67 15.53 -4.53
CA GLY A 346 12.34 14.81 -5.76
C GLY A 346 13.58 14.61 -6.64
N ILE A 347 13.45 13.80 -7.69
CA ILE A 347 14.54 13.49 -8.62
C ILE A 347 14.16 13.97 -10.01
N TYR A 348 15.10 14.60 -10.70
CA TYR A 348 14.98 14.99 -12.09
C TYR A 348 16.13 14.38 -12.88
N ASP A 349 15.97 14.16 -14.18
CA ASP A 349 17.09 13.85 -15.04
C ASP A 349 17.87 15.12 -15.41
N LYS A 350 19.01 14.95 -16.09
CA LYS A 350 19.86 16.08 -16.54
C LYS A 350 19.20 17.00 -17.55
N ASP A 351 18.19 16.52 -18.26
CA ASP A 351 17.38 17.33 -19.18
C ASP A 351 16.26 18.07 -18.43
N LYS A 352 16.24 17.99 -17.09
CA LYS A 352 15.25 18.60 -16.19
C LYS A 352 13.86 17.99 -16.32
N THR A 353 13.77 16.75 -16.79
CA THR A 353 12.53 15.97 -16.75
C THR A 353 12.35 15.40 -15.35
N GLN A 354 11.15 15.54 -14.78
CA GLN A 354 10.84 14.97 -13.48
C GLN A 354 10.85 13.43 -13.55
N ILE A 355 11.63 12.81 -12.67
CA ILE A 355 11.70 11.36 -12.47
C ILE A 355 10.89 10.97 -11.24
N LEU A 356 11.17 11.61 -10.10
CA LEU A 356 10.39 11.53 -8.87
C LEU A 356 9.89 12.92 -8.48
N PRO A 357 8.62 13.06 -8.07
CA PRO A 357 8.05 14.35 -7.70
C PRO A 357 8.67 14.91 -6.40
N LEU A 358 8.57 16.23 -6.21
CA LEU A 358 8.89 16.92 -4.94
C LEU A 358 7.87 16.53 -3.85
N TYR A 359 8.08 15.38 -3.23
CA TYR A 359 7.10 14.73 -2.36
C TYR A 359 7.70 14.18 -1.06
N TYR A 360 8.91 13.62 -1.16
CA TYR A 360 9.55 12.89 -0.07
C TYR A 360 10.16 13.84 0.97
N ASP A 361 10.18 13.42 2.23
CA ASP A 361 10.86 14.19 3.29
C ASP A 361 12.39 14.16 3.10
N MET A 362 12.90 13.07 2.52
CA MET A 362 14.28 12.93 2.08
C MET A 362 14.37 11.83 1.02
N ILE A 363 15.34 11.93 0.12
CA ILE A 363 15.79 10.81 -0.70
C ILE A 363 17.23 10.54 -0.24
N TRP A 364 17.54 9.33 0.19
CA TRP A 364 18.80 9.00 0.86
C TRP A 364 19.87 8.46 -0.07
N ASN A 365 19.47 7.65 -1.06
CA ASN A 365 20.41 7.05 -2.00
C ASN A 365 19.77 6.80 -3.37
N THR A 366 20.59 6.80 -4.41
CA THR A 366 20.22 6.44 -5.79
C THR A 366 21.15 5.32 -6.26
N ILE A 367 20.57 4.17 -6.59
CA ILE A 367 21.31 2.98 -7.02
C ILE A 367 21.06 2.77 -8.51
N GLU A 368 22.16 2.81 -9.25
CA GLU A 368 22.18 2.83 -10.71
C GLU A 368 22.48 1.43 -11.28
N ASP A 369 21.50 0.51 -11.28
CA ASP A 369 21.68 -0.89 -11.77
C ASP A 369 21.50 -1.03 -13.30
N GLY A 370 21.37 0.09 -14.02
CA GLY A 370 21.27 0.16 -15.49
C GLY A 370 19.93 -0.31 -16.09
N ASN A 371 19.37 -1.41 -15.58
CA ASN A 371 18.06 -1.92 -15.97
C ASN A 371 16.92 -1.33 -15.12
N ASN A 372 17.13 -1.20 -13.81
CA ASN A 372 16.19 -0.63 -12.86
C ASN A 372 16.96 0.29 -11.90
N ASP A 373 16.72 1.60 -11.97
CA ASP A 373 17.31 2.52 -10.99
C ASP A 373 16.42 2.57 -9.75
N PHE A 374 17.05 2.47 -8.58
CA PHE A 374 16.36 2.41 -7.28
C PHE A 374 16.64 3.67 -6.47
N PHE A 375 15.63 4.15 -5.76
CA PHE A 375 15.72 5.33 -4.91
C PHE A 375 15.27 4.98 -3.50
N ILE A 376 16.16 5.12 -2.52
CA ILE A 376 15.80 4.96 -1.10
C ILE A 376 15.17 6.28 -0.65
N VAL A 377 13.89 6.22 -0.27
CA VAL A 377 13.09 7.41 0.06
C VAL A 377 12.62 7.37 1.51
N GLU A 378 12.41 8.53 2.09
CA GLU A 378 11.82 8.69 3.42
C GLU A 378 10.54 9.53 3.37
N LEU A 379 9.54 9.07 4.11
CA LEU A 379 8.28 9.76 4.33
C LEU A 379 7.79 9.49 5.76
N ASP A 380 7.40 10.53 6.49
CA ASP A 380 6.89 10.46 7.86
C ASP A 380 7.81 9.68 8.82
N GLY A 381 9.13 9.77 8.59
CA GLY A 381 10.16 9.11 9.39
C GLY A 381 10.34 7.61 9.11
N LYS A 382 9.73 7.08 8.04
CA LYS A 382 9.90 5.69 7.58
C LYS A 382 10.54 5.65 6.20
N LYS A 383 11.29 4.59 5.92
CA LYS A 383 12.03 4.39 4.67
C LYS A 383 11.44 3.28 3.82
N GLY A 384 11.54 3.46 2.51
CA GLY A 384 11.18 2.49 1.48
C GLY A 384 12.07 2.64 0.24
N VAL A 385 11.83 1.81 -0.77
CA VAL A 385 12.57 1.86 -2.04
C VAL A 385 11.58 2.03 -3.19
N VAL A 386 11.81 3.02 -4.05
CA VAL A 386 10.99 3.29 -5.24
C VAL A 386 11.82 3.19 -6.52
N LEU A 387 11.16 2.94 -7.64
CA LEU A 387 11.76 2.88 -8.97
C LEU A 387 11.60 4.22 -9.71
N LYS A 388 12.28 4.36 -10.87
CA LYS A 388 12.26 5.56 -11.74
C LYS A 388 10.86 6.09 -12.13
N MET A 389 9.84 5.23 -12.10
CA MET A 389 8.45 5.61 -12.42
C MET A 389 7.60 5.91 -11.18
N GLY A 390 8.21 6.00 -9.99
CA GLY A 390 7.51 6.16 -8.72
C GLY A 390 6.91 4.88 -8.14
N THR A 391 7.08 3.74 -8.81
CA THR A 391 6.61 2.43 -8.30
C THR A 391 7.38 2.05 -7.03
N THR A 392 6.67 1.83 -5.93
CA THR A 392 7.25 1.32 -4.67
C THR A 392 7.66 -0.14 -4.84
N LEU A 393 8.96 -0.41 -4.72
CA LEU A 393 9.56 -1.75 -4.72
C LEU A 393 9.55 -2.36 -3.31
N ILE A 394 9.93 -1.57 -2.32
CA ILE A 394 9.92 -1.94 -0.90
C ILE A 394 9.04 -0.90 -0.17
N PRO A 395 7.99 -1.34 0.57
CA PRO A 395 7.08 -0.43 1.27
C PRO A 395 7.80 0.58 2.17
N ILE A 396 7.23 1.79 2.31
CA ILE A 396 7.79 2.85 3.15
C ILE A 396 7.32 2.65 4.61
N GLU A 397 7.83 1.61 5.26
CA GLU A 397 7.44 1.21 6.63
C GLU A 397 8.61 0.83 7.55
N PHE A 398 9.83 0.88 7.02
CA PHE A 398 11.04 0.45 7.72
C PHE A 398 11.69 1.62 8.45
N ASP A 399 12.32 1.32 9.59
CA ASP A 399 13.09 2.31 10.37
C ASP A 399 14.38 2.69 9.63
N ASN A 400 15.00 1.72 8.96
CA ASN A 400 16.17 1.95 8.14
C ASN A 400 16.20 1.01 6.93
N ILE A 401 16.80 1.49 5.83
CA ILE A 401 17.10 0.68 4.64
C ILE A 401 18.50 1.06 4.17
N ASP A 402 19.33 0.06 3.91
CA ASP A 402 20.63 0.20 3.29
C ASP A 402 20.77 -0.74 2.09
N TYR A 403 21.65 -0.39 1.15
CA TYR A 403 21.93 -1.20 -0.03
C TYR A 403 23.38 -1.67 -0.01
N SER A 404 23.58 -2.99 -0.07
CA SER A 404 24.92 -3.57 0.01
C SER A 404 25.62 -3.52 -1.37
N ASP A 405 26.43 -2.48 -1.58
CA ASP A 405 27.30 -2.28 -2.77
C ASP A 405 28.53 -3.20 -2.84
N GLY A 406 28.70 -4.14 -1.90
CA GLY A 406 29.83 -5.07 -1.83
C GLY A 406 29.76 -6.25 -2.82
N ILE A 407 30.53 -7.31 -2.55
CA ILE A 407 30.67 -8.53 -3.38
C ILE A 407 29.32 -9.26 -3.62
N TYR A 408 28.25 -8.88 -2.92
CA TYR A 408 26.93 -9.52 -2.88
C TYR A 408 25.82 -8.78 -3.64
N HIS A 409 26.17 -7.91 -4.60
CA HIS A 409 25.27 -7.15 -5.48
C HIS A 409 23.78 -7.58 -5.44
N GLY A 410 22.89 -6.70 -4.97
CA GLY A 410 21.45 -6.82 -5.27
C GLY A 410 20.49 -7.10 -4.11
N PHE A 411 20.89 -6.87 -2.85
CA PHE A 411 19.98 -6.94 -1.69
C PHE A 411 19.86 -5.59 -0.96
N PHE A 412 18.65 -5.32 -0.48
CA PHE A 412 18.32 -4.24 0.44
C PHE A 412 18.23 -4.81 1.85
N GLU A 413 19.07 -4.31 2.74
CA GLU A 413 18.99 -4.61 4.17
C GLU A 413 18.00 -3.66 4.82
N VAL A 414 17.03 -4.22 5.52
CA VAL A 414 15.92 -3.44 6.11
C VAL A 414 15.88 -3.67 7.62
N GLU A 415 15.59 -2.61 8.37
CA GLU A 415 15.43 -2.66 9.82
C GLU A 415 14.01 -2.25 10.20
N GLN A 416 13.36 -3.04 11.06
CA GLN A 416 12.05 -2.72 11.63
C GLN A 416 12.01 -3.15 13.10
N ASN A 417 11.70 -2.21 14.00
CA ASN A 417 11.62 -2.43 15.44
C ASN A 417 12.90 -3.07 16.04
N GLY A 418 14.08 -2.71 15.51
CA GLY A 418 15.38 -3.25 15.93
C GLY A 418 15.68 -4.68 15.43
N LYS A 419 14.89 -5.19 14.48
CA LYS A 419 15.11 -6.48 13.81
C LYS A 419 15.48 -6.27 12.35
N LEU A 420 16.39 -7.10 11.85
CA LEU A 420 16.92 -7.03 10.50
C LEU A 420 16.22 -8.02 9.56
N GLY A 421 16.06 -7.60 8.31
CA GLY A 421 15.56 -8.39 7.19
C GLY A 421 16.28 -8.06 5.89
N LEU A 422 15.97 -8.80 4.83
CA LEU A 422 16.57 -8.65 3.51
C LEU A 422 15.51 -8.72 2.41
N PHE A 423 15.59 -7.80 1.47
CA PHE A 423 14.82 -7.83 0.22
C PHE A 423 15.75 -7.97 -0.98
N ASP A 424 15.30 -8.65 -2.03
CA ASP A 424 16.02 -8.66 -3.31
C ASP A 424 15.66 -7.44 -4.18
N LYS A 425 16.36 -7.28 -5.31
CA LYS A 425 16.13 -6.21 -6.28
C LYS A 425 14.80 -6.28 -7.06
N ASN A 426 14.02 -7.35 -6.86
CA ASN A 426 12.68 -7.49 -7.40
C ASN A 426 11.60 -7.17 -6.35
N GLY A 427 12.00 -6.79 -5.13
CA GLY A 427 11.08 -6.49 -4.02
C GLY A 427 10.59 -7.74 -3.28
N ASN A 428 11.20 -8.90 -3.50
CA ASN A 428 10.86 -10.11 -2.75
C ASN A 428 11.48 -10.03 -1.36
N ASN A 429 10.70 -10.32 -0.33
CA ASN A 429 11.18 -10.48 1.04
C ASN A 429 11.92 -11.83 1.16
N ILE A 430 13.26 -11.77 1.27
CA ILE A 430 14.14 -12.94 1.33
C ILE A 430 14.41 -13.35 2.77
N VAL A 431 14.49 -12.38 3.69
CA VAL A 431 14.64 -12.63 5.12
C VAL A 431 13.69 -11.68 5.84
N PRO A 432 12.66 -12.18 6.55
CA PRO A 432 11.74 -11.31 7.28
C PRO A 432 12.45 -10.59 8.44
N CYS A 433 11.98 -9.38 8.78
CA CYS A 433 12.47 -8.56 9.90
C CYS A 433 12.14 -9.18 11.26
N GLN A 434 12.82 -10.26 11.62
CA GLN A 434 12.63 -10.95 12.89
C GLN A 434 13.93 -11.38 13.57
N TYR A 435 15.08 -11.14 12.93
CA TYR A 435 16.39 -11.58 13.40
C TYR A 435 17.21 -10.42 13.96
N ASP A 436 18.05 -10.69 14.96
CA ASP A 436 18.99 -9.71 15.53
C ASP A 436 20.17 -9.41 14.58
N ASN A 437 20.52 -10.38 13.73
CA ASN A 437 21.57 -10.21 12.73
C ASN A 437 21.31 -11.09 11.50
N VAL A 438 21.63 -10.59 10.31
CA VAL A 438 21.67 -11.38 9.08
C VAL A 438 23.07 -11.28 8.49
N GLN A 439 23.78 -12.41 8.44
CA GLN A 439 25.13 -12.49 7.91
C GLN A 439 25.09 -12.83 6.41
N LEU A 440 25.57 -11.88 5.62
CA LEU A 440 25.92 -12.10 4.22
C LEU A 440 27.23 -12.89 4.17
N ASN A 441 27.17 -14.19 3.83
CA ASN A 441 28.31 -15.11 3.84
C ASN A 441 29.49 -14.56 3.01
N GLN A 442 30.58 -14.13 3.67
CA GLN A 442 31.72 -13.40 3.09
C GLN A 442 32.65 -14.19 2.12
N THR A 443 32.24 -15.33 1.59
CA THR A 443 33.04 -16.14 0.66
C THR A 443 32.14 -16.84 -0.36
N GLY A 444 32.58 -16.95 -1.63
CA GLY A 444 31.80 -17.38 -2.81
C GLY A 444 31.14 -18.76 -2.78
N TYR A 445 30.16 -18.92 -1.90
CA TYR A 445 29.35 -20.10 -1.61
C TYR A 445 27.85 -19.79 -1.85
N PRO A 446 26.96 -20.79 -2.04
CA PRO A 446 25.83 -20.71 -3.00
C PRO A 446 24.83 -19.58 -2.74
N PHE A 447 24.40 -18.93 -3.83
CA PHE A 447 23.34 -17.92 -3.86
C PHE A 447 22.09 -18.40 -3.11
N GLY A 448 21.52 -17.54 -2.25
CA GLY A 448 20.26 -17.80 -1.57
C GLY A 448 20.35 -18.41 -0.18
N ILE A 449 21.55 -18.56 0.40
CA ILE A 449 21.75 -19.05 1.78
C ILE A 449 22.22 -17.92 2.71
N PHE A 450 21.42 -17.62 3.72
CA PHE A 450 21.67 -16.53 4.69
C PHE A 450 21.75 -17.10 6.11
N VAL A 451 22.87 -16.83 6.79
CA VAL A 451 23.01 -17.19 8.21
C VAL A 451 22.33 -16.09 9.02
N VAL A 452 21.40 -16.48 9.88
CA VAL A 452 20.63 -15.55 10.70
C VAL A 452 20.94 -15.79 12.17
N ARG A 453 20.82 -14.75 12.99
CA ARG A 453 21.00 -14.83 14.45
C ARG A 453 19.79 -14.27 15.18
N GLN A 454 19.35 -14.99 16.20
CA GLN A 454 18.29 -14.58 17.12
C GLN A 454 18.65 -15.10 18.53
N ASP A 455 18.66 -14.22 19.52
CA ASP A 455 18.89 -14.54 20.94
C ASP A 455 20.20 -15.35 21.18
N ASP A 456 21.31 -14.87 20.61
CA ASP A 456 22.64 -15.53 20.66
C ASP A 456 22.72 -16.92 20.00
N LYS A 457 21.68 -17.33 19.28
CA LYS A 457 21.66 -18.57 18.49
C LYS A 457 21.64 -18.25 17.01
N TYR A 458 22.21 -19.17 16.25
CA TYR A 458 22.36 -19.09 14.80
C TYR A 458 21.44 -20.10 14.12
N GLY A 459 20.89 -19.67 12.99
CA GLY A 459 20.08 -20.44 12.07
C GLY A 459 20.45 -20.14 10.62
N CYS A 460 19.65 -20.63 9.69
CA CYS A 460 19.86 -20.44 8.27
C CYS A 460 18.53 -20.32 7.53
N VAL A 461 18.42 -19.27 6.73
CA VAL A 461 17.35 -19.09 5.74
C VAL A 461 17.91 -19.47 4.36
N VAL A 462 17.17 -20.28 3.62
CA VAL A 462 17.53 -20.69 2.26
C VAL A 462 16.36 -20.38 1.32
N ASN A 463 16.60 -19.52 0.33
CA ASN A 463 15.61 -19.08 -0.66
C ASN A 463 14.31 -18.56 -0.04
N GLY A 464 14.39 -17.71 0.99
CA GLY A 464 13.19 -17.15 1.63
C GLY A 464 12.60 -17.98 2.77
N GLU A 465 12.98 -19.25 2.90
CA GLU A 465 12.43 -20.14 3.92
C GLU A 465 13.46 -20.44 5.02
N GLU A 466 13.05 -20.36 6.28
CA GLU A 466 13.87 -20.85 7.40
C GLU A 466 14.05 -22.38 7.24
N ARG A 467 15.29 -22.80 6.96
CA ARG A 467 15.63 -24.23 6.84
C ARG A 467 16.31 -24.76 8.09
N ILE A 468 17.04 -23.89 8.78
CA ILE A 468 17.70 -24.23 10.04
C ILE A 468 17.24 -23.19 11.07
N PRO A 469 16.46 -23.58 12.09
CA PRO A 469 16.00 -22.65 13.11
C PRO A 469 17.18 -22.14 13.95
N CYS A 470 17.02 -20.95 14.56
CA CYS A 470 18.01 -20.34 15.43
C CYS A 470 18.16 -21.08 16.78
N ASN A 471 18.75 -22.28 16.75
CA ASN A 471 18.98 -23.13 17.93
C ASN A 471 20.46 -23.47 18.14
N TYR A 472 21.34 -23.04 17.24
CA TYR A 472 22.73 -23.48 17.20
C TYR A 472 23.70 -22.40 17.67
N TYR A 473 24.87 -22.80 18.17
CA TYR A 473 25.92 -21.86 18.59
C TYR A 473 26.78 -21.39 17.42
N SER A 474 26.83 -22.17 16.34
CA SER A 474 27.40 -21.75 15.08
C SER A 474 26.70 -22.44 13.92
N VAL A 475 26.64 -21.73 12.79
CA VAL A 475 26.23 -22.24 11.48
C VAL A 475 27.34 -21.85 10.51
N ILE A 476 27.92 -22.82 9.79
CA ILE A 476 28.99 -22.62 8.81
C ILE A 476 28.47 -23.14 7.47
N VAL A 477 28.47 -22.28 6.46
CA VAL A 477 28.10 -22.65 5.08
C VAL A 477 29.38 -22.92 4.28
N THR A 478 29.43 -24.07 3.62
CA THR A 478 30.55 -24.52 2.76
C THR A 478 30.09 -24.62 1.30
N GLU A 479 30.91 -25.15 0.39
CA GLU A 479 30.50 -25.41 -1.02
C GLU A 479 29.47 -26.53 -1.13
N ASP A 480 29.59 -27.51 -0.26
CA ASP A 480 28.89 -28.77 -0.40
C ASP A 480 27.92 -29.03 0.76
N TYR A 481 28.13 -28.39 1.93
CA TYR A 481 27.31 -28.64 3.12
C TYR A 481 27.07 -27.37 3.97
N ILE A 482 26.01 -27.38 4.78
CA ILE A 482 25.86 -26.52 5.96
C ILE A 482 26.20 -27.35 7.20
N ILE A 483 27.02 -26.78 8.07
CA ILE A 483 27.52 -27.39 9.30
C ILE A 483 26.99 -26.60 10.50
N THR A 484 26.55 -27.29 11.55
CA THR A 484 26.03 -26.67 12.78
C THR A 484 26.70 -27.23 14.02
N SER A 485 26.71 -26.46 15.11
CA SER A 485 27.21 -26.92 16.41
C SER A 485 26.23 -26.61 17.55
N LEU A 486 26.04 -27.56 18.45
CA LEU A 486 25.36 -27.32 19.73
C LEU A 486 26.34 -26.86 20.82
N GLU A 487 25.80 -26.44 21.97
CA GLU A 487 26.60 -26.00 23.11
C GLU A 487 27.56 -27.09 23.57
N GLY A 488 28.86 -26.76 23.69
CA GLY A 488 29.85 -27.70 24.21
C GLY A 488 30.25 -28.84 23.26
N GLU A 489 29.76 -28.85 22.01
CA GLU A 489 30.20 -29.82 21.01
C GLU A 489 31.57 -29.46 20.42
N LEU A 490 32.54 -30.38 20.57
CA LEU A 490 33.87 -30.27 19.96
C LEU A 490 33.85 -30.58 18.46
N ASN A 491 32.92 -31.41 18.01
CA ASN A 491 32.80 -31.87 16.63
C ASN A 491 31.50 -31.32 16.01
N PRO A 492 31.60 -30.38 15.06
CA PRO A 492 30.43 -29.82 14.42
C PRO A 492 29.81 -30.84 13.45
N ARG A 493 28.49 -30.79 13.28
CA ARG A 493 27.71 -31.80 12.53
C ARG A 493 27.24 -31.24 11.20
N ARG A 494 27.24 -32.07 10.15
CA ARG A 494 26.58 -31.72 8.88
C ARG A 494 25.08 -31.64 9.11
N ALA A 495 24.50 -30.48 8.83
CA ALA A 495 23.07 -30.22 8.96
C ALA A 495 22.32 -30.30 7.63
N MET A 496 22.99 -29.97 6.51
CA MET A 496 22.36 -29.97 5.18
C MET A 496 23.41 -30.17 4.08
N ASP A 497 23.09 -30.88 3.00
CA ASP A 497 23.89 -30.97 1.77
C ASP A 497 23.37 -29.96 0.73
N ILE A 498 24.28 -29.31 0.01
CA ILE A 498 24.03 -28.25 -0.98
C ILE A 498 24.78 -28.50 -2.31
N SER A 499 25.43 -29.67 -2.47
CA SER A 499 26.22 -30.04 -3.64
C SER A 499 25.35 -30.47 -4.85
N ASN A 500 24.97 -29.52 -5.73
CA ASN A 500 24.52 -29.84 -7.10
C ASN A 500 24.64 -28.63 -8.06
N LYS A 501 25.80 -28.49 -8.73
CA LYS A 501 26.14 -27.38 -9.64
C LYS A 501 25.59 -27.47 -11.09
N HIS A 502 24.66 -28.37 -11.43
CA HIS A 502 24.20 -28.51 -12.84
C HIS A 502 22.70 -28.83 -12.98
N GLN A 503 21.85 -27.82 -12.77
CA GLN A 503 20.59 -27.56 -13.50
C GLN A 503 19.94 -26.32 -12.89
N VAL A 504 20.14 -25.16 -13.51
CA VAL A 504 19.47 -23.91 -13.13
C VAL A 504 18.62 -23.49 -14.31
N TYR A 505 17.31 -23.74 -14.22
CA TYR A 505 16.23 -22.75 -14.28
C TYR A 505 14.96 -23.40 -13.68
N ASP A 506 14.20 -22.59 -12.95
CA ASP A 506 12.97 -22.88 -12.18
C ASP A 506 13.08 -23.76 -10.92
N ASN A 507 12.93 -23.08 -9.77
CA ASN A 507 12.45 -23.59 -8.49
C ASN A 507 13.05 -24.90 -7.93
N GLY A 508 14.05 -24.75 -7.06
CA GLY A 508 14.28 -25.68 -5.94
C GLY A 508 15.64 -26.38 -5.92
N TYR A 509 16.31 -26.31 -4.77
CA TYR A 509 17.37 -27.26 -4.43
C TYR A 509 16.74 -28.63 -4.18
N ARG A 510 17.37 -29.69 -4.70
CA ARG A 510 16.89 -31.06 -4.53
C ARG A 510 17.15 -31.52 -3.10
N ILE A 511 16.08 -31.75 -2.35
CA ILE A 511 16.11 -32.42 -1.04
C ILE A 511 16.37 -33.90 -1.31
N SER A 512 17.35 -34.51 -0.62
CA SER A 512 17.37 -35.97 -0.52
C SER A 512 16.16 -36.38 0.30
N ASP A 513 15.25 -37.15 -0.28
CA ASP A 513 13.97 -37.61 0.30
C ASP A 513 14.12 -38.50 1.56
N ASP A 514 15.32 -38.58 2.13
CA ASP A 514 15.64 -39.45 3.23
C ASP A 514 16.02 -38.55 4.42
N GLY A 515 15.10 -38.39 5.37
CA GLY A 515 15.36 -37.80 6.69
C GLY A 515 16.32 -38.64 7.53
N ASN A 516 17.48 -39.01 6.98
CA ASN A 516 18.50 -39.81 7.62
C ASN A 516 19.79 -38.99 7.75
N TYR A 517 20.15 -38.76 9.00
CA TYR A 517 21.50 -38.49 9.48
C TYR A 517 22.54 -39.28 8.66
N ILE A 518 23.39 -38.57 7.90
CA ILE A 518 24.58 -39.17 7.31
C ILE A 518 25.66 -39.17 8.39
N ASN A 519 25.77 -40.31 9.05
CA ASN A 519 26.85 -40.66 9.94
C ASN A 519 27.99 -41.24 9.10
N ASP A 520 28.84 -40.39 8.53
CA ASP A 520 30.07 -40.85 7.88
C ASP A 520 31.30 -40.40 8.67
N GLU A 521 31.93 -41.40 9.28
CA GLU A 521 33.16 -41.33 10.06
C GLU A 521 34.31 -40.70 9.26
N ILE A 522 34.87 -39.60 9.77
CA ILE A 522 36.29 -39.28 9.54
C ILE A 522 37.05 -39.56 10.84
N THR A 523 37.38 -40.84 10.97
CA THR A 523 38.51 -41.49 11.67
C THR A 523 39.00 -40.95 13.03
N LYS A 524 38.80 -41.82 14.04
CA LYS A 524 39.82 -42.30 15.00
C LYS A 524 41.23 -41.75 14.80
N ASN A 525 41.72 -41.00 15.79
CA ASN A 525 43.00 -41.22 16.49
C ASN A 525 43.27 -40.06 17.45
N MET A 526 42.99 -40.24 18.74
CA MET A 526 43.96 -39.99 19.81
C MET A 526 43.33 -40.46 21.13
N ASP A 527 44.00 -41.43 21.73
CA ASP A 527 43.63 -42.12 22.95
C ASP A 527 43.60 -41.22 24.19
N ASN A 528 42.80 -41.67 25.15
CA ASN A 528 42.70 -41.24 26.55
C ASN A 528 44.07 -41.03 27.23
N GLU A 529 44.14 -40.12 28.22
CA GLU A 529 44.50 -40.48 29.61
C GLU A 529 44.54 -39.28 30.60
N TYR A 530 44.24 -39.60 31.88
CA TYR A 530 44.44 -38.88 33.16
C TYR A 530 43.35 -37.98 33.77
N LEU A 531 42.48 -38.65 34.56
CA LEU A 531 42.30 -38.56 36.03
C LEU A 531 42.21 -37.20 36.77
N SER A 532 40.99 -36.96 37.29
CA SER A 532 40.59 -36.76 38.70
C SER A 532 41.02 -35.55 39.57
N SER A 533 40.00 -35.07 40.30
CA SER A 533 39.94 -34.65 41.72
C SER A 533 39.88 -33.14 42.07
N ASP A 534 38.67 -32.76 42.52
CA ASP A 534 38.27 -31.94 43.67
C ASP A 534 39.09 -30.72 44.13
N GLY A 535 38.38 -29.58 44.24
CA GLY A 535 38.38 -28.79 45.48
C GLY A 535 38.68 -27.28 45.39
N ASN A 536 37.62 -26.46 45.30
CA ASN A 536 37.47 -25.06 45.76
C ASN A 536 38.29 -23.91 45.13
N ARG A 537 37.61 -23.08 44.33
CA ARG A 537 37.44 -21.60 44.44
C ARG A 537 36.98 -21.03 43.09
N GLU A 538 35.92 -20.22 43.04
CA GLU A 538 35.36 -19.69 41.77
C GLU A 538 36.38 -18.91 40.91
N ASP A 539 37.41 -18.30 41.51
CA ASP A 539 38.55 -17.70 40.79
C ASP A 539 39.44 -18.73 40.08
N ASP A 540 39.60 -19.93 40.64
CA ASP A 540 40.35 -21.02 40.01
C ASP A 540 39.59 -21.58 38.80
N ASN A 541 38.26 -21.48 38.78
CA ASN A 541 37.45 -21.92 37.63
C ASN A 541 37.66 -21.00 36.41
N LEU A 542 37.58 -19.68 36.59
CA LEU A 542 37.84 -18.73 35.51
C LEU A 542 39.28 -18.80 35.02
N THR A 543 40.23 -18.89 35.94
CA THR A 543 41.66 -18.98 35.62
C THR A 543 41.98 -20.28 34.88
N ASN A 544 41.42 -21.42 35.30
CA ASN A 544 41.61 -22.69 34.60
C ASN A 544 40.92 -22.71 33.23
N ARG A 545 39.74 -22.11 33.09
CA ARG A 545 39.05 -21.95 31.79
C ARG A 545 39.85 -21.06 30.84
N LEU A 546 40.43 -19.96 31.35
CA LEU A 546 41.28 -19.07 30.58
C LEU A 546 42.58 -19.77 30.15
N LEU A 547 43.23 -20.49 31.05
CA LEU A 547 44.43 -21.29 30.76
C LEU A 547 44.16 -22.39 29.73
N GLN A 548 42.98 -23.01 29.81
CA GLN A 548 42.53 -23.99 28.83
C GLN A 548 42.37 -23.36 27.44
N LYS A 549 41.75 -22.17 27.36
CA LYS A 549 41.64 -21.42 26.10
C LYS A 549 42.99 -21.01 25.54
N GLU A 550 43.95 -20.61 26.38
CA GLU A 550 45.31 -20.32 25.93
C GLU A 550 46.01 -21.54 25.32
N LYS A 551 45.83 -22.72 25.91
CA LYS A 551 46.37 -23.97 25.37
C LYS A 551 45.75 -24.30 24.02
N GLU A 552 44.43 -24.15 23.87
CA GLU A 552 43.72 -24.39 22.63
C GLU A 552 44.13 -23.41 21.51
N ILE A 553 44.28 -22.13 21.84
CA ILE A 553 44.79 -21.10 20.91
C ILE A 553 46.20 -21.48 20.44
N ARG A 554 47.10 -21.81 21.37
CA ARG A 554 48.48 -22.16 21.02
C ARG A 554 48.52 -23.41 20.16
N SER A 555 47.77 -24.45 20.51
CA SER A 555 47.72 -25.69 19.75
C SER A 555 47.23 -25.45 18.32
N ALA A 556 46.20 -24.63 18.13
CA ALA A 556 45.68 -24.30 16.81
C ALA A 556 46.66 -23.46 15.98
N ILE A 557 47.40 -22.53 16.61
CA ILE A 557 48.45 -21.75 15.94
C ILE A 557 49.63 -22.66 15.53
N ASP A 558 50.06 -23.57 16.40
CA ASP A 558 51.16 -24.50 16.10
C ASP A 558 50.79 -25.45 14.95
N GLU A 559 49.53 -25.90 14.91
CA GLU A 559 49.02 -26.72 13.81
C GLU A 559 48.90 -25.95 12.50
N LEU A 560 48.46 -24.68 12.57
CA LEU A 560 48.40 -23.78 11.41
C LEU A 560 49.81 -23.54 10.84
N ALA A 561 50.81 -23.30 11.69
CA ALA A 561 52.19 -23.09 11.28
C ALA A 561 52.79 -24.32 10.57
N ARG A 562 52.48 -25.54 11.05
CA ARG A 562 52.93 -26.79 10.39
C ARG A 562 52.35 -26.96 8.99
N LEU A 563 51.12 -26.52 8.78
CA LEU A 563 50.46 -26.59 7.46
C LEU A 563 51.02 -25.54 6.49
N GLU A 564 51.40 -24.36 6.98
CA GLU A 564 52.05 -23.33 6.15
C GLU A 564 53.44 -23.73 5.61
N GLU A 565 54.16 -24.61 6.31
CA GLU A 565 55.46 -25.13 5.88
C GLU A 565 55.35 -26.18 4.76
N SER A 566 54.13 -26.62 4.41
CA SER A 566 53.91 -27.60 3.36
C SER A 566 54.12 -27.00 1.95
N PRO A 567 54.95 -27.61 1.09
CA PRO A 567 55.25 -27.08 -0.25
C PRO A 567 54.06 -27.14 -1.22
N SER A 568 53.02 -27.94 -0.91
CA SER A 568 51.77 -28.01 -1.66
C SER A 568 50.63 -28.46 -0.74
N LEU A 569 49.53 -27.71 -0.73
CA LEU A 569 48.35 -28.01 0.09
C LEU A 569 47.30 -28.77 -0.73
N SER A 570 46.80 -29.87 -0.20
CA SER A 570 45.58 -30.53 -0.68
C SER A 570 44.33 -29.75 -0.29
N ALA A 571 43.21 -29.98 -0.96
CA ALA A 571 41.92 -29.34 -0.64
C ALA A 571 41.50 -29.53 0.83
N ASN A 572 41.79 -30.71 1.40
CA ASN A 572 41.53 -31.01 2.81
C ASN A 572 42.42 -30.21 3.76
N GLU A 573 43.66 -29.91 3.37
CA GLU A 573 44.58 -29.09 4.16
C GLU A 573 44.22 -27.60 4.08
N ILE A 574 43.74 -27.13 2.93
CA ILE A 574 43.19 -25.76 2.79
C ILE A 574 41.95 -25.58 3.68
N LEU A 575 41.05 -26.56 3.68
CA LEU A 575 39.88 -26.56 4.55
C LEU A 575 40.28 -26.59 6.03
N LYS A 576 41.28 -27.40 6.38
CA LYS A 576 41.82 -27.46 7.74
C LYS A 576 42.44 -26.14 8.18
N ILE A 577 43.16 -25.44 7.28
CA ILE A 577 43.69 -24.09 7.52
C ILE A 577 42.55 -23.10 7.83
N GLN A 578 41.47 -23.11 7.05
CA GLN A 578 40.32 -22.23 7.28
C GLN A 578 39.64 -22.51 8.62
N LEU A 579 39.44 -23.78 8.97
CA LEU A 579 38.88 -24.20 10.27
C LEU A 579 39.78 -23.80 11.45
N LEU A 580 41.10 -23.91 11.30
CA LEU A 580 42.06 -23.47 12.32
C LEU A 580 42.04 -21.95 12.51
N LYS A 581 41.98 -21.16 11.42
CA LYS A 581 41.83 -19.70 11.49
C LYS A 581 40.57 -19.30 12.28
N GLN A 582 39.43 -19.93 12.00
CA GLN A 582 38.18 -19.68 12.71
C GLN A 582 38.25 -20.12 14.19
N THR A 583 38.84 -21.28 14.46
CA THR A 583 39.02 -21.81 15.83
C THR A 583 39.87 -20.88 16.69
N ILE A 584 40.93 -20.31 16.12
CA ILE A 584 41.79 -19.34 16.83
C ILE A 584 40.98 -18.10 17.22
N VAL A 585 40.22 -17.51 16.29
CA VAL A 585 39.41 -16.31 16.57
C VAL A 585 38.33 -16.60 17.62
N ARG A 586 37.61 -17.72 17.48
CA ARG A 586 36.60 -18.15 18.45
C ARG A 586 37.18 -18.32 19.86
N ASN A 587 38.31 -18.98 19.99
CA ASN A 587 38.93 -19.19 21.30
C ASN A 587 39.42 -17.87 21.93
N TYR A 588 39.83 -16.89 21.10
CA TYR A 588 40.13 -15.54 21.58
C TYR A 588 38.88 -14.78 22.04
N ASP A 589 37.75 -14.91 21.35
CA ASP A 589 36.47 -14.32 21.75
C ASP A 589 35.96 -14.91 23.08
N GLU A 590 36.05 -16.23 23.23
CA GLU A 590 35.70 -16.91 24.47
C GLU A 590 36.65 -16.53 25.63
N ALA A 591 37.96 -16.43 25.37
CA ALA A 591 38.92 -15.96 26.37
C ALA A 591 38.67 -14.51 26.78
N LEU A 592 38.30 -13.63 25.84
CA LEU A 592 37.91 -12.25 26.12
C LEU A 592 36.65 -12.19 26.99
N ASN A 593 35.66 -13.04 26.73
CA ASN A 593 34.45 -13.10 27.54
C ASN A 593 34.73 -13.63 28.96
N ILE A 594 35.60 -14.64 29.09
CA ILE A 594 36.07 -15.12 30.40
C ILE A 594 36.83 -13.99 31.13
N ALA A 595 37.71 -13.26 30.45
CA ALA A 595 38.43 -12.12 31.03
C ALA A 595 37.50 -10.96 31.44
N LYS A 596 36.40 -10.73 30.71
CA LYS A 596 35.36 -9.76 31.12
C LYS A 596 34.60 -10.23 32.35
N GLN A 597 34.35 -11.53 32.47
CA GLN A 597 33.67 -12.15 33.62
C GLN A 597 34.50 -12.10 34.91
N SER A 598 35.84 -12.03 34.83
CA SER A 598 36.69 -11.86 36.03
C SER A 598 36.63 -10.45 36.63
N GLY A 599 36.07 -9.48 35.91
CA GLY A 599 36.07 -8.06 36.31
C GLY A 599 37.40 -7.35 36.12
N ASP A 600 38.43 -8.03 35.61
CA ASP A 600 39.75 -7.45 35.31
C ASP A 600 39.74 -6.77 33.93
N LYS A 601 39.60 -5.44 33.96
CA LYS A 601 39.54 -4.60 32.74
C LYS A 601 40.85 -4.58 31.97
N ASP A 602 41.99 -4.76 32.62
CA ASP A 602 43.29 -4.75 31.96
C ASP A 602 43.53 -6.09 31.27
N LEU A 603 43.13 -7.19 31.90
CA LEU A 603 43.11 -8.52 31.29
C LEU A 603 42.19 -8.57 30.06
N ALA A 604 40.97 -8.03 30.15
CA ALA A 604 40.05 -7.96 29.02
C ALA A 604 40.63 -7.15 27.83
N ARG A 605 41.26 -6.00 28.10
CA ARG A 605 41.93 -5.19 27.07
C ARG A 605 43.11 -5.91 26.43
N GLU A 606 43.84 -6.71 27.19
CA GLU A 606 44.96 -7.49 26.65
C GLU A 606 44.47 -8.58 25.70
N TYR A 607 43.40 -9.31 26.04
CA TYR A 607 42.80 -10.30 25.13
C TYR A 607 42.19 -9.66 23.89
N GLU A 608 41.57 -8.49 24.01
CA GLU A 608 41.06 -7.72 22.88
C GLU A 608 42.19 -7.32 21.91
N ARG A 609 43.31 -6.80 22.43
CA ARG A 609 44.49 -6.46 21.60
C ARG A 609 45.10 -7.68 20.94
N ARG A 610 45.26 -8.79 21.70
CA ARG A 610 45.82 -10.03 21.16
C ARG A 610 44.94 -10.60 20.06
N ARG A 611 43.62 -10.62 20.27
CA ARG A 611 42.62 -11.01 19.27
C ARG A 611 42.77 -10.18 18.00
N ASP A 612 42.71 -8.85 18.10
CA ASP A 612 42.74 -7.97 16.93
C ASP A 612 44.05 -8.09 16.14
N LYS A 613 45.18 -8.24 16.85
CA LYS A 613 46.48 -8.48 16.23
C LYS A 613 46.52 -9.82 15.50
N THR A 614 45.97 -10.87 16.11
CA THR A 614 45.90 -12.21 15.50
C THR A 614 44.95 -12.23 14.31
N VAL A 615 43.77 -11.63 14.39
CA VAL A 615 42.81 -11.52 13.26
C VAL A 615 43.47 -10.84 12.06
N ARG A 616 44.16 -9.71 12.28
CA ARG A 616 44.92 -9.04 11.20
C ARG A 616 46.00 -9.92 10.60
N ALA A 617 46.73 -10.67 11.42
CA ALA A 617 47.76 -11.60 10.94
C ALA A 617 47.15 -12.74 10.09
N LEU A 618 46.04 -13.33 10.54
CA LEU A 618 45.34 -14.42 9.82
C LEU A 618 44.73 -13.94 8.49
N GLN A 619 44.31 -12.67 8.41
CA GLN A 619 43.84 -12.01 7.18
C GLN A 619 44.98 -11.75 6.18
N MET A 620 46.20 -11.51 6.66
CA MET A 620 47.37 -11.28 5.81
C MET A 620 48.00 -12.58 5.25
N MET A 621 47.64 -13.75 5.80
CA MET A 621 48.04 -15.05 5.26
C MET A 621 47.37 -15.29 3.89
N LYS A 622 48.12 -14.95 2.82
CA LYS A 622 47.69 -15.02 1.41
C LYS A 622 47.86 -16.39 0.73
N ARG A 623 48.52 -17.35 1.37
CA ARG A 623 48.68 -18.71 0.84
C ARG A 623 47.64 -19.63 1.45
#